data_AF-A0A0F9HPU0-F1
#
_entry.id   AF-A0A0F9HPU0-F1
#
_cell.length_a   1.000
_cell.length_b   1.000
_cell.length_c   1.000
_cell.angle_alpha   90.00
_cell.angle_beta   90.00
_cell.angle_gamma   90.00
#
_symmetry.space_group_name_H-M   'P 1'
#
loop_
_entity.id
_entity.type
_entity.pdbx_description
1 polymer ?
#
loop_
_entity_poly.entity_id
_entity_poly.type
_entity_poly.pdbx_seq_one_letter_code
_entity_poly.pdbx_strand_id
1 'polypeptide(L)' 'MTLKNLIKEVERLKSIKKKYGGGTIRNYAVTKLRGIKQTVEAVDNIIEEFTVFNERDEWEELKCLLQIK' A
#
# COMPACT_ATOMS: atom_id res chain seq x y z
N MET A 1 -0.71 1.65 14.08
CA MET A 1 -1.37 1.94 12.79
C MET A 1 -1.93 0.62 12.29
N THR A 2 -3.25 0.51 12.06
CA THR A 2 -3.87 -0.75 11.61
C THR A 2 -3.79 -0.89 10.09
N LEU A 3 -3.96 -2.11 9.57
CA LEU A 3 -3.99 -2.38 8.13
C LEU A 3 -5.09 -1.57 7.41
N LYS A 4 -6.26 -1.43 8.04
CA LYS A 4 -7.36 -0.55 7.57
C LYS A 4 -6.93 0.91 7.38
N ASN A 5 -6.09 1.44 8.27
CA ASN A 5 -5.60 2.81 8.14
C ASN A 5 -4.59 2.94 7.00
N LEU A 6 -3.78 1.90 6.77
CA LEU A 6 -2.85 1.86 5.65
C LEU A 6 -3.58 1.79 4.30
N ILE A 7 -4.64 0.97 4.20
CA ILE A 7 -5.50 0.90 3.01
C ILE A 7 -6.08 2.28 2.68
N LYS A 8 -6.70 2.95 3.66
CA LYS A 8 -7.25 4.30 3.48
C LYS A 8 -6.19 5.31 3.02
N GLU A 9 -4.97 5.22 3.56
CA GLU A 9 -3.88 6.09 3.13
C GLU A 9 -3.44 5.80 1.70
N VAL A 10 -3.35 4.53 1.29
CA VAL A 10 -3.03 4.14 -0.10
C VAL A 10 -4.09 4.67 -1.07
N GLU A 11 -5.37 4.55 -0.73
CA GLU A 11 -6.47 5.10 -1.53
C GLU A 11 -6.38 6.62 -1.65
N ARG A 12 -6.11 7.31 -0.54
CA ARG A 12 -5.91 8.76 -0.51
C ARG A 12 -4.75 9.17 -1.42
N LEU A 13 -3.62 8.49 -1.35
CA LEU A 13 -2.44 8.76 -2.17
C LEU A 13 -2.70 8.49 -3.66
N LYS A 14 -3.46 7.43 -4.00
CA LYS A 14 -3.91 7.16 -5.38
C LYS A 14 -4.82 8.28 -5.91
N SER A 15 -5.75 8.74 -5.09
CA SER A 15 -6.63 9.87 -5.43
C SER A 15 -5.82 11.14 -5.68
N ILE A 16 -4.85 11.46 -4.82
CA ILE A 16 -3.92 12.59 -5.01
C ILE A 16 -3.14 12.42 -6.33
N LYS A 17 -2.54 11.24 -6.57
CA LYS A 17 -1.79 10.96 -7.81
C LYS A 17 -2.65 11.15 -9.07
N LYS A 18 -3.94 10.82 -9.04
CA LYS A 18 -4.89 11.00 -10.16
C LYS A 18 -5.35 12.45 -10.31
N LYS A 19 -5.59 13.14 -9.20
CA LYS A 19 -6.09 14.53 -9.18
C LYS A 19 -5.07 15.53 -9.72
N TYR A 20 -3.79 15.33 -9.41
CA TYR A 20 -2.73 16.25 -9.84
C TYR A 20 -1.99 15.70 -11.05
N GLY A 21 -1.97 16.47 -12.15
CA GLY A 21 -1.27 16.10 -13.40
C GLY A 21 0.27 16.12 -13.30
N GLY A 22 0.82 16.81 -12.29
CA GLY A 22 2.27 16.97 -12.10
C GLY A 22 2.62 17.73 -10.80
N GLY A 23 3.92 17.91 -10.55
CA GLY A 23 4.42 18.74 -9.44
C GLY A 23 4.68 18.00 -8.12
N THR A 24 5.10 18.75 -7.11
CA THR A 24 5.59 18.24 -5.82
C THR A 24 4.58 17.34 -5.10
N ILE A 25 3.30 17.69 -5.14
CA ILE A 25 2.23 16.92 -4.48
C ILE A 25 2.03 15.55 -5.14
N ARG A 26 2.04 15.51 -6.48
CA ARG A 26 1.96 14.25 -7.23
C ARG A 26 3.20 13.40 -6.96
N ASN A 27 4.38 14.01 -7.00
CA ASN A 27 5.65 13.30 -6.76
C ASN A 27 5.72 12.73 -5.34
N TYR A 28 5.25 13.49 -4.34
CA TYR A 28 5.10 12.99 -2.98
C TYR A 28 4.23 11.73 -2.93
N ALA A 29 3.05 11.78 -3.57
CA ALA A 29 2.14 10.63 -3.58
C ALA A 29 2.74 9.40 -4.30
N VAL A 30 3.43 9.62 -5.43
CA VAL A 30 4.12 8.55 -6.16
C VAL A 30 5.23 7.92 -5.33
N THR A 31 6.08 8.73 -4.69
CA THR A 31 7.19 8.23 -3.85
C THR A 31 6.66 7.48 -2.64
N LYS A 32 5.63 7.99 -1.98
CA LYS A 32 4.99 7.30 -0.84
C LYS A 32 4.37 5.96 -1.24
N LEU A 33 3.60 5.92 -2.35
CA LEU A 33 3.04 4.68 -2.87
C LEU A 33 4.13 3.65 -3.21
N ARG A 34 5.26 4.09 -3.80
CA ARG A 34 6.39 3.21 -4.08
C ARG A 34 7.01 2.65 -2.80
N GLY A 35 7.24 3.48 -1.79
CA GLY A 35 7.79 3.03 -0.51
C GLY A 35 6.88 2.00 0.18
N ILE A 36 5.57 2.28 0.22
CA ILE A 36 4.59 1.33 0.78
C ILE A 36 4.61 0.02 0.01
N LYS A 37 4.63 0.06 -1.33
CA LYS A 37 4.70 -1.14 -2.16
C LYS A 37 5.93 -1.99 -1.83
N GLN A 38 7.11 -1.38 -1.75
CA GLN A 38 8.35 -2.09 -1.42
C GLN A 38 8.31 -2.70 -0.01
N THR A 39 7.73 -2.00 0.97
CA THR A 39 7.56 -2.56 2.32
C THR A 39 6.62 -3.75 2.32
N VAL A 40 5.48 -3.67 1.61
CA VAL A 40 4.52 -4.77 1.54
C VAL A 40 5.15 -5.97 0.82
N GLU A 41 5.87 -5.77 -0.29
CA GLU A 41 6.61 -6.86 -0.98
C GLU A 41 7.66 -7.52 -0.07
N ALA A 42 8.41 -6.75 0.70
CA ALA A 42 9.41 -7.29 1.62
C ALA A 42 8.75 -8.09 2.77
N VAL A 43 7.61 -7.62 3.27
CA VAL A 43 6.88 -8.24 4.37
C VAL A 43 6.09 -9.47 3.92
N ASP A 44 5.55 -9.49 2.69
CA ASP A 44 4.79 -10.63 2.15
C ASP A 44 5.65 -11.91 2.16
N ASN A 45 6.92 -11.79 1.75
CA ASN A 45 7.90 -12.89 1.82
C ASN A 45 8.15 -13.41 3.25
N ILE A 46 7.97 -12.57 4.28
CA ILE A 46 8.18 -12.94 5.69
C ILE A 46 6.89 -13.53 6.29
N ILE A 47 5.73 -13.01 5.89
CA ILE A 47 4.43 -13.43 6.43
C ILE A 47 4.07 -14.86 5.99
N GLU A 48 4.48 -15.31 4.80
CA GLU A 48 4.32 -16.71 4.39
C GLU A 48 4.98 -17.69 5.39
N GLU A 49 6.04 -17.27 6.08
CA GLU A 49 6.73 -18.08 7.10
C GLU A 49 6.07 -18.01 8.48
N PHE A 50 5.26 -16.97 8.75
CA PHE A 50 4.64 -16.71 10.05
C PHE A 50 3.11 -16.69 9.95
N THR A 51 2.52 -17.85 9.69
CA THR A 51 1.08 -18.07 9.58
C THR A 51 0.33 -17.83 10.90
N VAL A 52 -0.10 -16.59 11.15
CA VAL A 52 -1.37 -16.23 11.83
C VAL A 52 -1.71 -14.77 11.48
N PHE A 53 -2.53 -14.52 10.45
CA PHE A 53 -3.13 -13.20 10.25
C PHE A 53 -4.65 -13.29 10.30
N ASN A 54 -5.21 -12.87 11.44
CA ASN A 54 -6.64 -12.55 11.57
C ASN A 54 -7.08 -11.41 10.61
N GLU A 55 -6.13 -10.73 9.97
CA GLU A 55 -6.33 -9.62 9.02
C GLU A 55 -5.96 -10.00 7.57
N ARG A 56 -6.06 -11.29 7.22
CA ARG A 56 -5.69 -11.79 5.87
C ARG A 56 -6.45 -11.07 4.76
N ASP A 57 -7.74 -10.82 4.95
CA ASP A 57 -8.58 -10.15 3.96
C ASP A 57 -8.10 -8.71 3.70
N GLU A 58 -7.74 -7.97 4.76
CA GLU A 58 -7.17 -6.63 4.61
C GLU A 58 -5.78 -6.66 3.96
N TRP A 59 -4.98 -7.70 4.23
CA TRP A 59 -3.66 -7.86 3.61
C TRP A 59 -3.77 -8.11 2.10
N GLU A 60 -4.67 -9.01 1.69
CA GLU A 60 -4.96 -9.26 0.28
C GLU A 60 -5.57 -8.04 -0.43
N GLU A 61 -6.44 -7.30 0.23
CA GLU A 61 -6.97 -6.02 -0.28
C GLU A 61 -5.84 -5.02 -0.54
N LEU A 62 -4.91 -4.87 0.42
CA LEU A 62 -3.76 -3.99 0.29
C LEU A 62 -2.84 -4.41 -0.88
N LYS A 63 -2.57 -5.71 -1.04
CA LYS A 63 -1.80 -6.24 -2.17
C LYS A 63 -2.46 -5.97 -3.51
N CYS A 64 -3.78 -6.19 -3.60
CA CYS A 64 -4.57 -5.86 -4.78
C CYS A 64 -4.47 -4.37 -5.13
N LEU A 65 -4.60 -3.49 -4.13
CA LEU A 65 -4.46 -2.04 -4.33
C LEU A 65 -3.06 -1.68 -4.82
N LEU A 66 -2.01 -2.33 -4.33
CA LEU A 66 -0.62 -2.02 -4.72
C LEU A 66 -0.14 -2.77 -5.97
N GLN A 67 -0.98 -3.66 -6.52
CA GLN A 67 -0.65 -4.53 -7.66
C GLN A 67 0.63 -5.33 -7.39
N ILE A 68 0.67 -5.96 -6.23
CA ILE A 68 1.72 -6.91 -5.79
C ILE A 68 1.22 -8.31 -6.18
N LYS A 69 2.11 -9.15 -6.70
CA LYS A 69 1.82 -10.51 -7.16
C LYS A 69 2.31 -11.52 -6.15
#